data_AF-A0A960T0N3-F1
#
_entry.id   AF-A0A960T0N3-F1
#
_cell.length_a   1.000
_cell.length_b   1.000
_cell.length_c   1.000
_cell.angle_alpha   90.00
_cell.angle_beta   90.00
_cell.angle_gamma   90.00
#
_symmetry.space_group_name_H-M   'P 1'
#
loop_
_entity.id
_entity.type
_entity.pdbx_description
1 polymer ?
#
loop_
_entity_poly.entity_id
_entity_poly.type
_entity_poly.pdbx_seq_one_letter_code
_entity_poly.pdbx_strand_id
1 'polypeptide(L)'
;MKPRHLLPLIFASLAHGQVYTPPANNNPPANQTPQDTAPPAQKQQNQPGLLGQEIPLLDPSAETLTVGGVAIPLGDNRILKARFEKYLSQPPENDEEAREYRETISDILATISPFREGGPDLYAAFKKLPSASSYPGDANLCGSLAESIYMAMLAKKDVNGLRRLNETMDDEKKSIIADADWAARHERDPDLNEKQSAGGGKGKPTRNQPAQTPGGGKGKPTRNQPAQTPGRGTNSLKYADTLRRIAEIEALKKANIARTEAQTLRTKAQYQVQMVQWFVQRRYEHVLMAARFYNQIWKDGDAALRIKKDSDVSKLFAESVGVSPTVSSLDSLSNEAIREVDKYIEAFNLMLERGDLHSASQRLMEAYALGEYLAPVATLPLEKKQRVLQYTRDLNELYGTLQARDYTKTKELADRLKENAKDFPSSKVDSAVAAYTLASDLAIEEAKGHLLAKENDKAAEKIKAATEIWPTNPKLTEFRSLITSSSGIVTARNDFDRLLSEGNYREIFRRQYEIAPSIQGDATRVDAFKQVITNLTKIEAAIGKASEFSKAGQSYA
;
A
#
# COMPACT_ATOMS: atom_id res chain seq x y z
N MET A 1 -25.08 -49.64 14.65
CA MET A 1 -25.09 -48.77 13.46
C MET A 1 -25.91 -47.52 13.76
N LYS A 2 -25.24 -46.37 13.90
CA LYS A 2 -25.81 -45.03 14.06
C LYS A 2 -24.77 -44.05 13.48
N PRO A 3 -25.09 -43.22 12.47
CA PRO A 3 -24.20 -42.12 12.11
C PRO A 3 -24.57 -40.86 12.91
N ARG A 4 -23.58 -40.35 13.64
CA ARG A 4 -23.58 -39.04 14.29
C ARG A 4 -23.15 -38.00 13.25
N HIS A 5 -24.00 -37.02 12.96
CA HIS A 5 -23.61 -35.81 12.25
C HIS A 5 -23.00 -34.82 13.25
N LEU A 6 -21.74 -34.46 13.05
CA LEU A 6 -21.02 -33.38 13.72
C LEU A 6 -20.96 -32.19 12.76
N LEU A 7 -21.64 -31.12 13.11
CA LEU A 7 -21.56 -29.79 12.49
C LEU A 7 -20.46 -28.99 13.24
N PRO A 8 -19.43 -28.43 12.59
CA PRO A 8 -18.61 -27.42 13.23
C PRO A 8 -19.19 -26.02 13.00
N LEU A 9 -19.58 -25.40 14.10
CA LEU A 9 -20.02 -24.01 14.24
C LEU A 9 -18.83 -23.07 13.99
N ILE A 10 -18.92 -22.18 13.01
CA ILE A 10 -17.95 -21.10 12.77
C ILE A 10 -18.32 -19.92 13.68
N PHE A 11 -17.38 -19.49 14.52
CA PHE A 11 -17.48 -18.28 15.35
C PHE A 11 -17.49 -17.02 14.47
N ALA A 12 -18.61 -16.31 14.45
CA ALA A 12 -18.71 -14.95 13.93
C ALA A 12 -18.25 -13.96 15.02
N SER A 13 -17.19 -13.21 14.76
CA SER A 13 -16.78 -12.08 15.59
C SER A 13 -17.73 -10.90 15.38
N LEU A 14 -18.44 -10.53 16.44
CA LEU A 14 -19.31 -9.36 16.55
C LEU A 14 -18.51 -8.06 16.50
N ALA A 15 -18.67 -7.29 15.42
CA ALA A 15 -18.26 -5.89 15.36
C ALA A 15 -19.24 -5.04 16.21
N HIS A 16 -18.72 -4.41 17.27
CA HIS A 16 -19.48 -3.46 18.07
C HIS A 16 -19.55 -2.11 17.35
N GLY A 17 -20.76 -1.67 17.01
CA GLY A 17 -21.02 -0.33 16.51
C GLY A 17 -20.81 0.70 17.63
N GLN A 18 -19.94 1.68 17.40
CA GLN A 18 -19.90 2.88 18.23
C GLN A 18 -20.81 3.95 17.61
N VAL A 19 -21.77 4.38 18.43
CA VAL A 19 -22.71 5.47 18.18
C VAL A 19 -21.99 6.82 18.29
N TYR A 20 -22.25 7.71 17.34
CA TYR A 20 -21.76 9.09 17.31
C TYR A 20 -22.40 9.92 18.44
N THR A 21 -21.59 10.49 19.33
CA THR A 21 -22.01 11.51 20.31
C THR A 21 -21.37 12.87 19.97
N PRO A 22 -22.14 13.98 19.94
CA PRO A 22 -21.61 15.31 19.63
C PRO A 22 -20.80 15.90 20.79
N PRO A 23 -19.83 16.81 20.53
CA PRO A 23 -18.99 17.36 21.60
C PRO A 23 -19.71 18.44 22.41
N ALA A 24 -19.43 18.47 23.71
CA ALA A 24 -19.83 19.56 24.62
C ALA A 24 -18.79 20.70 24.60
N ASN A 25 -19.29 21.94 24.61
CA ASN A 25 -18.49 23.17 24.78
C ASN A 25 -17.75 23.18 26.12
N ASN A 26 -16.45 23.47 26.13
CA ASN A 26 -15.78 24.16 27.25
C ASN A 26 -14.44 24.78 26.82
N ASN A 27 -14.21 26.01 27.27
CA ASN A 27 -12.97 26.79 27.12
C ASN A 27 -11.80 26.21 27.95
N PRO A 28 -10.53 26.55 27.62
CA PRO A 28 -9.36 25.77 28.04
C PRO A 28 -8.73 26.23 29.36
N PRO A 29 -8.13 25.31 30.14
CA PRO A 29 -7.00 25.61 31.00
C PRO A 29 -5.68 25.03 30.46
N ALA A 30 -4.58 25.67 30.85
CA ALA A 30 -3.23 25.49 30.35
C ALA A 30 -2.53 24.19 30.82
N ASN A 31 -1.67 23.69 29.92
CA ASN A 31 -0.43 22.91 30.12
C ASN A 31 -0.30 22.02 31.38
N GLN A 32 -0.34 20.70 31.15
CA GLN A 32 0.58 19.70 31.72
C GLN A 32 0.30 18.32 31.09
N THR A 33 1.26 17.77 30.35
CA THR A 33 1.20 16.41 29.79
C THR A 33 1.81 15.41 30.78
N PRO A 34 1.10 14.34 31.17
CA PRO A 34 1.73 13.15 31.74
C PRO A 34 2.45 12.36 30.64
N GLN A 35 3.72 12.02 30.86
CA GLN A 35 4.48 11.10 30.01
C GLN A 35 4.03 9.66 30.26
N ASP A 36 3.37 9.07 29.28
CA ASP A 36 3.31 7.62 29.12
C ASP A 36 3.38 7.28 27.64
N THR A 37 4.61 7.09 27.15
CA THR A 37 4.87 6.49 25.84
C THR A 37 6.02 5.52 26.03
N ALA A 38 5.73 4.24 25.78
CA ALA A 38 6.72 3.22 25.48
C ALA A 38 7.77 3.78 24.51
N PRO A 39 9.07 3.43 24.68
CA PRO A 39 10.11 3.95 23.82
C PRO A 39 9.79 3.61 22.37
N PRO A 40 9.89 4.59 21.43
CA PRO A 40 9.69 4.32 20.02
C PRO A 40 10.66 3.21 19.62
N ALA A 41 10.14 2.19 18.93
CA ALA A 41 10.95 1.17 18.30
C ALA A 41 12.03 1.90 17.49
N GLN A 42 13.28 1.83 17.97
CA GLN A 42 14.41 2.29 17.20
C GLN A 42 14.30 1.58 15.86
N LYS A 43 14.09 2.35 14.78
CA LYS A 43 14.43 1.89 13.45
C LYS A 43 15.89 1.47 13.55
N GLN A 44 16.14 0.16 13.65
CA GLN A 44 17.45 -0.38 13.36
C GLN A 44 17.79 0.18 11.98
N GLN A 45 18.80 1.03 11.93
CA GLN A 45 19.50 1.29 10.69
C GLN A 45 19.89 -0.08 10.17
N ASN A 46 19.17 -0.55 9.15
CA ASN A 46 19.64 -1.64 8.33
C ASN A 46 21.04 -1.22 7.90
N GLN A 47 22.06 -1.88 8.44
CA GLN A 47 23.37 -1.84 7.82
C GLN A 47 23.15 -2.24 6.37
N PRO A 48 23.60 -1.44 5.39
CA PRO A 48 23.45 -1.83 4.00
C PRO A 48 24.07 -3.21 3.85
N GLY A 49 23.28 -4.17 3.37
CA GLY A 49 23.81 -5.46 2.95
C GLY A 49 24.99 -5.22 2.02
N LEU A 50 26.01 -6.07 2.13
CA LEU A 50 27.32 -5.93 1.49
C LEU A 50 27.25 -5.73 -0.04
N LEU A 51 26.09 -5.95 -0.65
CA LEU A 51 25.71 -5.58 -2.01
C LEU A 51 24.57 -4.55 -1.95
N GLY A 52 24.93 -3.27 -1.93
CA GLY A 52 23.97 -2.18 -2.06
C GLY A 52 23.09 -2.35 -3.30
N GLN A 53 21.77 -2.27 -3.10
CA GLN A 53 20.71 -2.37 -4.10
C GLN A 53 20.82 -3.64 -4.98
N GLU A 54 20.28 -4.73 -4.42
CA GLU A 54 19.94 -6.00 -5.06
C GLU A 54 19.40 -5.79 -6.50
N ILE A 55 19.84 -6.62 -7.45
CA ILE A 55 19.38 -6.69 -8.86
C ILE A 55 17.85 -6.44 -8.90
N PRO A 56 17.43 -5.23 -9.29
CA PRO A 56 16.11 -4.75 -8.92
C PRO A 56 15.08 -5.43 -9.82
N LEU A 57 14.26 -6.33 -9.28
CA LEU A 57 12.99 -6.67 -9.92
C LEU A 57 11.99 -5.50 -9.80
N LEU A 58 12.10 -4.79 -8.67
CA LEU A 58 11.84 -3.37 -8.45
C LEU A 58 12.98 -2.89 -7.54
N ASP A 59 13.44 -1.65 -7.64
CA ASP A 59 14.36 -1.09 -6.64
C ASP A 59 13.72 -1.31 -5.25
N PRO A 60 14.34 -2.07 -4.33
CA PRO A 60 13.78 -2.27 -3.00
C PRO A 60 13.55 -0.94 -2.25
N SER A 61 14.18 0.14 -2.72
CA SER A 61 14.04 1.52 -2.25
C SER A 61 12.90 2.29 -2.93
N ALA A 62 12.36 1.82 -4.06
CA ALA A 62 11.23 2.46 -4.74
C ALA A 62 9.93 2.07 -4.04
N GLU A 63 9.39 2.98 -3.23
CA GLU A 63 8.09 2.82 -2.55
C GLU A 63 6.91 3.33 -3.43
N THR A 64 7.22 3.90 -4.60
CA THR A 64 6.25 4.54 -5.50
C THR A 64 6.53 4.25 -6.98
N LEU A 65 5.48 4.17 -7.80
CA LEU A 65 5.55 4.12 -9.26
C LEU A 65 4.99 5.41 -9.88
N THR A 66 5.72 6.04 -10.80
CA THR A 66 5.26 7.29 -11.43
C THR A 66 4.38 7.03 -12.66
N VAL A 67 3.15 7.52 -12.65
CA VAL A 67 2.20 7.44 -13.77
C VAL A 67 1.73 8.85 -14.13
N GLY A 68 1.95 9.29 -15.37
CA GLY A 68 1.54 10.63 -15.80
C GLY A 68 2.13 11.78 -14.95
N GLY A 69 3.32 11.57 -14.37
CA GLY A 69 3.94 12.51 -13.42
C GLY A 69 3.52 12.33 -11.95
N VAL A 70 2.63 11.38 -11.66
CA VAL A 70 2.11 11.10 -10.32
C VAL A 70 2.77 9.88 -9.70
N ALA A 71 3.47 10.06 -8.57
CA ALA A 71 4.02 8.97 -7.78
C ALA A 71 2.88 8.24 -7.05
N ILE A 72 2.55 7.02 -7.47
CA ILE A 72 1.55 6.14 -6.86
C ILE A 72 2.25 5.25 -5.82
N PRO A 73 1.83 5.25 -4.55
CA PRO A 73 2.48 4.46 -3.51
C PRO A 73 2.14 2.98 -3.70
N LEU A 74 3.18 2.15 -3.61
CA LEU A 74 3.07 0.70 -3.79
C LEU A 74 2.86 -0.04 -2.46
N GLY A 75 3.07 0.63 -1.33
CA GLY A 75 2.94 0.06 0.01
C GLY A 75 4.18 -0.75 0.42
N ASP A 76 3.99 -1.80 1.21
CA ASP A 76 5.08 -2.66 1.66
C ASP A 76 5.60 -3.53 0.50
N ASN A 77 6.81 -3.23 0.03
CA ASN A 77 7.50 -3.94 -1.05
C ASN A 77 7.64 -5.46 -0.80
N ARG A 78 7.74 -5.90 0.46
CA ARG A 78 7.80 -7.34 0.79
C ARG A 78 6.46 -8.02 0.55
N ILE A 79 5.36 -7.35 0.93
CA ILE A 79 4.01 -7.86 0.68
C ILE A 79 3.73 -7.86 -0.82
N LEU A 80 4.14 -6.82 -1.55
CA LEU A 80 4.01 -6.76 -3.00
C LEU A 80 4.74 -7.92 -3.68
N LYS A 81 5.99 -8.20 -3.31
CA LYS A 81 6.76 -9.35 -3.83
C LYS A 81 6.04 -10.68 -3.58
N ALA A 82 5.56 -10.91 -2.36
CA ALA A 82 4.84 -12.14 -2.02
C ALA A 82 3.53 -12.30 -2.82
N ARG A 83 2.78 -11.21 -3.01
CA ARG A 83 1.58 -11.20 -3.84
C ARG A 83 1.88 -11.41 -5.32
N PHE A 84 2.97 -10.84 -5.81
CA PHE A 84 3.43 -11.06 -7.18
C PHE A 84 3.80 -12.53 -7.42
N GLU A 85 4.54 -13.15 -6.50
CA GLU A 85 4.85 -14.59 -6.61
C GLU A 85 3.58 -15.45 -6.59
N LYS A 86 2.60 -15.11 -5.74
CA LYS A 86 1.27 -15.75 -5.77
C LYS A 86 0.63 -15.57 -7.15
N TYR A 87 0.58 -14.36 -7.69
CA TYR A 87 0.01 -14.07 -9.01
C TYR A 87 0.64 -14.90 -10.14
N LEU A 88 1.97 -15.08 -10.11
CA LEU A 88 2.67 -15.89 -11.11
C LEU A 88 2.28 -17.38 -11.09
N SER A 89 1.67 -17.85 -9.99
CA SER A 89 1.16 -19.22 -9.84
C SER A 89 -0.34 -19.36 -10.10
N GLN A 90 -1.07 -18.25 -10.27
CA GLN A 90 -2.52 -18.27 -10.47
C GLN A 90 -2.89 -18.50 -11.95
N PRO A 91 -3.96 -19.30 -12.21
CA PRO A 91 -4.47 -19.46 -13.56
C PRO A 91 -4.94 -18.13 -14.14
N PRO A 92 -4.95 -17.96 -15.48
CA PRO A 92 -5.53 -16.79 -16.11
C PRO A 92 -7.03 -16.70 -15.82
N GLU A 93 -7.52 -15.49 -15.56
CA GLU A 93 -8.95 -15.22 -15.36
C GLU A 93 -9.67 -15.11 -16.72
N ASN A 94 -9.75 -16.23 -17.45
CA ASN A 94 -10.30 -16.32 -18.80
C ASN A 94 -11.52 -17.24 -18.91
N ASP A 95 -12.14 -17.58 -17.79
CA ASP A 95 -13.41 -18.30 -17.80
C ASP A 95 -14.55 -17.41 -18.33
N GLU A 96 -15.69 -18.04 -18.63
CA GLU A 96 -16.81 -17.33 -19.22
C GLU A 96 -17.36 -16.24 -18.28
N GLU A 97 -17.42 -16.53 -16.98
CA GLU A 97 -17.86 -15.55 -15.96
C GLU A 97 -16.98 -14.30 -15.93
N ALA A 98 -15.63 -14.44 -15.98
CA ALA A 98 -14.73 -13.29 -16.03
C ALA A 98 -14.85 -12.50 -17.33
N ARG A 99 -15.12 -13.16 -18.46
CA ARG A 99 -15.34 -12.50 -19.76
C ARG A 99 -16.64 -11.71 -19.74
N GLU A 100 -17.75 -12.32 -19.33
CA GLU A 100 -19.05 -11.67 -19.18
C GLU A 100 -18.98 -10.47 -18.22
N TYR A 101 -18.24 -10.59 -17.11
CA TYR A 101 -18.00 -9.48 -16.19
C TYR A 101 -17.32 -8.29 -16.88
N ARG A 102 -16.20 -8.52 -17.58
CA ARG A 102 -15.46 -7.43 -18.27
C ARG A 102 -16.27 -6.79 -19.40
N GLU A 103 -17.04 -7.59 -20.13
CA GLU A 103 -17.98 -7.10 -21.13
C GLU A 103 -19.06 -6.22 -20.49
N THR A 104 -19.59 -6.65 -19.34
CA THR A 104 -20.56 -5.86 -18.57
C THR A 104 -19.98 -4.52 -18.10
N ILE A 105 -18.74 -4.50 -17.59
CA ILE A 105 -18.04 -3.26 -17.19
C ILE A 105 -17.86 -2.33 -18.39
N SER A 106 -17.41 -2.87 -19.53
CA SER A 106 -17.22 -2.10 -20.77
C SER A 106 -18.54 -1.51 -21.27
N ASP A 107 -19.62 -2.28 -21.21
CA ASP A 107 -20.96 -1.85 -21.60
C ASP A 107 -21.53 -0.79 -20.64
N ILE A 108 -21.30 -0.90 -19.32
CA ILE A 108 -21.65 0.14 -18.36
C ILE A 108 -20.94 1.45 -18.73
N LEU A 109 -19.63 1.40 -18.93
CA LEU A 109 -18.80 2.55 -19.30
C LEU A 109 -19.27 3.20 -20.61
N ALA A 110 -19.61 2.39 -21.63
CA ALA A 110 -20.15 2.87 -22.89
C ALA A 110 -21.54 3.49 -22.73
N THR A 111 -22.43 2.84 -21.98
CA THR A 111 -23.82 3.26 -21.75
C THR A 111 -23.92 4.62 -21.05
N ILE A 112 -23.03 4.89 -20.10
CA ILE A 112 -22.98 6.16 -19.35
C ILE A 112 -22.07 7.21 -19.99
N SER A 113 -21.44 6.90 -21.12
CA SER A 113 -20.55 7.84 -21.80
C SER A 113 -21.31 9.09 -22.26
N PRO A 114 -20.77 10.31 -22.04
CA PRO A 114 -21.34 11.53 -22.59
C PRO A 114 -21.28 11.57 -24.12
N PHE A 115 -20.43 10.74 -24.74
CA PHE A 115 -20.24 10.67 -26.20
C PHE A 115 -21.12 9.60 -26.87
N ARG A 116 -21.97 8.90 -26.11
CA ARG A 116 -22.90 7.92 -26.66
C ARG A 116 -23.94 8.62 -27.54
N GLU A 117 -24.29 7.99 -28.66
CA GLU A 117 -25.42 8.44 -29.49
C GLU A 117 -26.74 8.39 -28.69
N GLY A 118 -27.47 9.51 -28.66
CA GLY A 118 -28.63 9.69 -27.78
C GLY A 118 -28.30 10.15 -26.35
N GLY A 119 -27.02 10.31 -26.02
CA GLY A 119 -26.54 10.79 -24.73
C GLY A 119 -26.38 9.68 -23.67
N PRO A 120 -25.88 10.05 -22.48
CA PRO A 120 -25.63 9.11 -21.40
C PRO A 120 -26.95 8.57 -20.81
N ASP A 121 -27.04 7.25 -20.64
CA ASP A 121 -28.20 6.60 -20.01
C ASP A 121 -27.83 6.06 -18.62
N LEU A 122 -28.14 6.88 -17.61
CA LEU A 122 -27.85 6.59 -16.21
C LEU A 122 -28.55 5.31 -15.74
N TYR A 123 -29.79 5.10 -16.16
CA TYR A 123 -30.64 4.04 -15.63
C TYR A 123 -30.30 2.68 -16.23
N ALA A 124 -30.03 2.64 -17.54
CA ALA A 124 -29.57 1.42 -18.20
C ALA A 124 -28.20 0.98 -17.65
N ALA A 125 -27.27 1.91 -17.43
CA ALA A 125 -25.98 1.61 -16.82
C ALA A 125 -26.13 1.12 -15.37
N PHE A 126 -26.97 1.79 -14.56
CA PHE A 126 -27.21 1.42 -13.17
C PHE A 126 -27.77 -0.02 -13.02
N LYS A 127 -28.67 -0.43 -13.92
CA LYS A 127 -29.25 -1.78 -13.91
C LYS A 127 -28.25 -2.93 -14.07
N LYS A 128 -27.08 -2.66 -14.65
CA LYS A 128 -26.03 -3.65 -14.91
C LYS A 128 -25.06 -3.81 -13.75
N LEU A 129 -25.04 -2.89 -12.79
CA LEU A 129 -24.15 -2.97 -11.63
C LEU A 129 -24.42 -4.20 -10.74
N PRO A 130 -25.68 -4.57 -10.42
CA PRO A 130 -25.93 -5.76 -9.60
C PRO A 130 -25.45 -7.06 -10.26
N SER A 131 -25.60 -7.21 -11.58
CA SER A 131 -25.09 -8.39 -12.30
C SER A 131 -23.56 -8.42 -12.35
N ALA A 132 -22.88 -7.27 -12.45
CA ALA A 132 -21.43 -7.23 -12.34
C ALA A 132 -20.97 -7.61 -10.92
N SER A 133 -21.72 -7.23 -9.88
CA SER A 133 -21.37 -7.49 -8.48
C SER A 133 -21.43 -8.96 -8.06
N SER A 134 -22.13 -9.82 -8.83
CA SER A 134 -22.16 -11.26 -8.54
C SER A 134 -20.86 -11.97 -8.93
N TYR A 135 -20.01 -11.37 -9.76
CA TYR A 135 -18.71 -11.94 -10.10
C TYR A 135 -17.77 -11.84 -8.88
N PRO A 136 -17.19 -12.95 -8.39
CA PRO A 136 -16.33 -12.92 -7.19
C PRO A 136 -15.12 -11.97 -7.31
N GLY A 137 -14.55 -11.83 -8.51
CA GLY A 137 -13.43 -10.92 -8.76
C GLY A 137 -13.78 -9.44 -8.65
N ASP A 138 -15.07 -9.07 -8.75
CA ASP A 138 -15.55 -7.70 -8.50
C ASP A 138 -15.38 -7.32 -7.02
N ALA A 139 -15.39 -8.28 -6.10
CA ALA A 139 -15.39 -8.04 -4.66
C ALA A 139 -16.53 -7.12 -4.17
N ASN A 140 -17.68 -7.17 -4.83
CA ASN A 140 -18.88 -6.36 -4.55
C ASN A 140 -18.66 -4.83 -4.63
N LEU A 141 -17.71 -4.39 -5.46
CA LEU A 141 -17.45 -2.98 -5.71
C LEU A 141 -18.54 -2.37 -6.59
N CYS A 142 -19.05 -3.10 -7.59
CA CYS A 142 -20.20 -2.66 -8.38
C CYS A 142 -21.48 -2.54 -7.52
N GLY A 143 -21.66 -3.42 -6.52
CA GLY A 143 -22.77 -3.32 -5.57
C GLY A 143 -22.65 -2.10 -4.66
N SER A 144 -21.43 -1.84 -4.16
CA SER A 144 -21.12 -0.64 -3.36
C SER A 144 -21.33 0.66 -4.17
N LEU A 145 -20.94 0.64 -5.45
CA LEU A 145 -21.19 1.75 -6.38
C LEU A 145 -22.69 1.95 -6.61
N ALA A 146 -23.47 0.87 -6.79
CA ALA A 146 -24.92 0.95 -6.94
C ALA A 146 -25.58 1.58 -5.71
N GLU A 147 -25.16 1.21 -4.50
CA GLU A 147 -25.66 1.81 -3.26
C GLU A 147 -25.36 3.33 -3.21
N SER A 148 -24.13 3.72 -3.54
CA SER A 148 -23.73 5.13 -3.60
C SER A 148 -24.51 5.94 -4.62
N ILE A 149 -24.75 5.38 -5.81
CA ILE A 149 -25.59 6.00 -6.84
C ILE A 149 -27.03 6.13 -6.35
N TYR A 150 -27.58 5.08 -5.72
CA TYR A 150 -28.94 5.10 -5.18
C TYR A 150 -29.11 6.21 -4.13
N MET A 151 -28.19 6.32 -3.17
CA MET A 151 -28.20 7.36 -2.15
C MET A 151 -28.08 8.77 -2.77
N ALA A 152 -27.24 8.92 -3.79
CA ALA A 152 -27.09 10.17 -4.52
C ALA A 152 -28.37 10.56 -5.29
N MET A 153 -29.05 9.60 -5.90
CA MET A 153 -30.34 9.81 -6.57
C MET A 153 -31.46 10.17 -5.58
N LEU A 154 -31.49 9.51 -4.41
CA LEU A 154 -32.45 9.82 -3.35
C LEU A 154 -32.25 11.25 -2.83
N ALA A 155 -31.02 11.65 -2.53
CA ALA A 155 -30.69 13.00 -2.12
C ALA A 155 -31.15 14.04 -3.16
N LYS A 156 -30.97 13.76 -4.46
CA LYS A 156 -31.44 14.64 -5.55
C LYS A 156 -32.97 14.72 -5.64
N LYS A 157 -33.68 13.61 -5.40
CA LYS A 157 -35.14 13.60 -5.35
C LYS A 157 -35.66 14.44 -4.19
N ASP A 158 -35.05 14.32 -3.01
CA ASP A 158 -35.39 15.12 -1.84
C ASP A 158 -35.19 16.61 -2.09
N VAL A 159 -34.07 17.00 -2.72
CA VAL A 159 -33.80 18.38 -3.14
C VAL A 159 -34.90 18.90 -4.07
N ASN A 160 -35.29 18.12 -5.09
CA ASN A 160 -36.35 18.52 -6.01
C ASN A 160 -37.72 18.67 -5.31
N GLY A 161 -38.04 17.79 -4.36
CA GLY A 161 -39.25 17.88 -3.55
C GLY A 161 -39.26 19.13 -2.66
N LEU A 162 -38.15 19.40 -1.96
CA LEU A 162 -38.01 20.59 -1.13
C LEU A 162 -37.99 21.89 -1.95
N ARG A 163 -37.45 21.87 -3.17
CA ARG A 163 -37.51 23.02 -4.09
C ARG A 163 -38.96 23.37 -4.42
N ARG A 164 -39.78 22.38 -4.78
CA ARG A 164 -41.22 22.58 -5.02
C ARG A 164 -41.94 23.10 -3.78
N LEU A 165 -41.59 22.58 -2.60
CA LEU A 165 -42.14 23.09 -1.33
C LEU A 165 -41.77 24.56 -1.10
N ASN A 166 -40.50 24.93 -1.34
CA ASN A 166 -40.06 26.33 -1.24
C ASN A 166 -40.76 27.25 -2.26
N GLU A 167 -41.01 26.76 -3.48
CA GLU A 167 -41.82 27.48 -4.49
C GLU A 167 -43.25 27.71 -3.97
N THR A 168 -43.90 26.70 -3.38
CA THR A 168 -45.25 26.88 -2.80
C THR A 168 -45.27 27.85 -1.62
N MET A 169 -44.23 27.85 -0.78
CA MET A 169 -44.10 28.82 0.31
C MET A 169 -43.85 30.25 -0.20
N ASP A 170 -43.13 30.41 -1.32
CA ASP A 170 -42.96 31.72 -1.96
C ASP A 170 -44.28 32.27 -2.52
N ASP A 171 -45.11 31.39 -3.08
CA ASP A 171 -46.44 31.78 -3.57
C ASP A 171 -47.40 32.11 -2.41
N GLU A 172 -47.38 31.35 -1.30
CA GLU A 172 -48.09 31.70 -0.06
C GLU A 172 -47.62 33.06 0.47
N LYS A 173 -46.31 33.30 0.53
CA LYS A 173 -45.75 34.58 0.95
C LYS A 173 -46.24 35.74 0.06
N LYS A 174 -46.26 35.59 -1.26
CA LYS A 174 -46.78 36.62 -2.18
C LYS A 174 -48.26 36.90 -1.94
N SER A 175 -49.06 35.86 -1.69
CA SER A 175 -50.48 36.01 -1.34
C SER A 175 -50.63 36.80 -0.04
N ILE A 176 -49.91 36.43 1.02
CA ILE A 176 -49.96 37.11 2.32
C ILE A 176 -49.56 38.58 2.17
N ILE A 177 -48.53 38.88 1.36
CA ILE A 177 -48.13 40.27 1.09
C ILE A 177 -49.25 41.02 0.37
N ALA A 178 -49.86 40.45 -0.67
CA ALA A 178 -50.94 41.10 -1.42
C ALA A 178 -52.18 41.35 -0.54
N ASP A 179 -52.53 40.38 0.30
CA ASP A 179 -53.65 40.46 1.24
C ASP A 179 -53.39 41.50 2.33
N ALA A 180 -52.15 41.55 2.86
CA ALA A 180 -51.72 42.54 3.84
C ALA A 180 -51.72 43.96 3.24
N ASP A 181 -51.23 44.13 2.01
CA ASP A 181 -51.25 45.40 1.28
C ASP A 181 -52.68 45.87 1.00
N TRP A 182 -53.56 44.94 0.63
CA TRP A 182 -54.97 45.22 0.42
C TRP A 182 -55.64 45.63 1.75
N ALA A 183 -55.44 44.87 2.82
CA ALA A 183 -56.00 45.17 4.14
C ALA A 183 -55.50 46.52 4.68
N ALA A 184 -54.21 46.81 4.56
CA ALA A 184 -53.64 48.08 5.00
C ALA A 184 -54.25 49.30 4.28
N ARG A 185 -54.66 49.13 3.01
CA ARG A 185 -55.31 50.19 2.20
C ARG A 185 -56.82 50.31 2.44
N HIS A 186 -57.47 49.26 2.94
CA HIS A 186 -58.94 49.17 3.03
C HIS A 186 -59.47 49.01 4.46
N GLU A 187 -58.62 48.83 5.47
CA GLU A 187 -59.03 48.85 6.88
C GLU A 187 -59.63 50.21 7.23
N ARG A 188 -60.78 50.18 7.91
CA ARG A 188 -61.44 51.35 8.50
C ARG A 188 -61.39 51.19 10.01
N ASP A 189 -60.97 52.21 10.73
CA ASP A 189 -60.95 52.17 12.19
C ASP A 189 -62.39 52.15 12.72
N PRO A 190 -62.83 51.08 13.41
CA PRO A 190 -64.16 51.03 14.00
C PRO A 190 -64.35 52.05 15.13
N ASP A 191 -63.27 52.50 15.79
CA ASP A 191 -63.33 53.43 16.92
C ASP A 191 -63.58 54.89 16.49
N LEU A 192 -63.61 55.18 15.18
CA LEU A 192 -63.88 56.52 14.64
C LEU A 192 -65.35 56.74 14.24
N ASN A 193 -66.22 55.75 14.44
CA ASN A 193 -67.62 55.81 14.01
C ASN A 193 -68.66 55.90 15.15
N GLU A 194 -68.25 56.02 16.41
CA GLU A 194 -69.16 56.42 17.49
C GLU A 194 -69.41 57.93 17.47
N LYS A 195 -70.28 58.38 16.56
CA LYS A 195 -70.99 59.67 16.74
C LYS A 195 -72.23 59.43 17.58
N GLN A 196 -72.18 59.89 18.84
CA GLN A 196 -73.35 60.07 19.70
C GLN A 196 -74.47 60.88 18.99
N SER A 197 -75.66 60.28 18.91
CA SER A 197 -76.97 60.93 18.77
C SER A 197 -78.00 59.93 19.31
N ALA A 198 -78.97 60.25 20.15
CA ALA A 198 -79.39 61.48 20.82
C ALA A 198 -80.36 61.07 21.94
N GLY A 199 -80.60 61.94 22.92
CA GLY A 199 -81.92 62.02 23.57
C GLY A 199 -81.94 62.09 25.10
N GLY A 200 -82.27 63.28 25.63
CA GLY A 200 -83.22 63.38 26.73
C GLY A 200 -82.71 64.00 28.05
N GLY A 201 -83.08 65.27 28.29
CA GLY A 201 -83.63 65.64 29.61
C GLY A 201 -82.86 66.62 30.51
N LYS A 202 -83.19 67.92 30.36
CA LYS A 202 -83.38 68.96 31.39
C LYS A 202 -82.25 69.29 32.40
N GLY A 203 -81.77 70.53 32.29
CA GLY A 203 -81.17 71.28 33.40
C GLY A 203 -80.52 72.58 32.94
N LYS A 204 -81.00 73.74 33.43
CA LYS A 204 -80.75 75.11 32.96
C LYS A 204 -79.59 75.78 33.77
N PRO A 205 -79.26 77.08 33.61
CA PRO A 205 -78.12 77.60 32.83
C PRO A 205 -77.13 78.47 33.65
N THR A 206 -76.00 78.89 33.06
CA THR A 206 -75.42 80.27 33.11
C THR A 206 -74.11 80.30 32.31
N ARG A 207 -74.01 81.01 31.19
CA ARG A 207 -73.78 82.46 31.00
C ARG A 207 -72.30 82.87 31.15
N ASN A 208 -71.59 83.03 30.03
CA ASN A 208 -71.14 84.34 29.55
C ASN A 208 -70.50 84.28 28.14
N GLN A 209 -71.01 85.17 27.28
CA GLN A 209 -70.51 85.67 25.99
C GLN A 209 -69.20 86.50 26.18
N PRO A 210 -68.60 87.15 25.14
CA PRO A 210 -68.99 87.29 23.71
C PRO A 210 -67.84 86.88 22.74
N ALA A 211 -68.07 86.39 21.51
CA ALA A 211 -68.72 86.97 20.31
C ALA A 211 -67.87 88.03 19.56
N GLN A 212 -67.50 87.73 18.31
CA GLN A 212 -67.76 88.59 17.13
C GLN A 212 -67.37 87.83 15.83
N THR A 213 -68.29 87.36 14.95
CA THR A 213 -69.05 87.99 13.83
C THR A 213 -68.24 88.26 12.52
N PRO A 214 -68.89 88.33 11.32
CA PRO A 214 -68.63 87.36 10.25
C PRO A 214 -68.50 87.99 8.84
N GLY A 215 -68.33 87.15 7.81
CA GLY A 215 -68.61 87.46 6.41
C GLY A 215 -68.26 86.23 5.56
N GLY A 216 -69.07 85.69 4.64
CA GLY A 216 -70.13 86.28 3.83
C GLY A 216 -69.72 86.05 2.36
N GLY A 217 -70.34 85.10 1.65
CA GLY A 217 -70.13 84.94 0.21
C GLY A 217 -70.34 83.52 -0.34
N LYS A 218 -71.41 83.34 -1.13
CA LYS A 218 -71.88 82.11 -1.79
C LYS A 218 -71.07 81.77 -3.05
N GLY A 219 -70.92 80.46 -3.37
CA GLY A 219 -70.47 80.02 -4.70
C GLY A 219 -70.37 78.50 -4.96
N LYS A 220 -71.54 77.84 -5.14
CA LYS A 220 -71.87 76.61 -5.92
C LYS A 220 -71.04 75.29 -5.81
N PRO A 221 -71.66 74.12 -6.12
CA PRO A 221 -71.37 72.84 -5.47
C PRO A 221 -70.42 71.94 -6.28
N THR A 222 -69.46 71.34 -5.59
CA THR A 222 -68.65 70.23 -6.11
C THR A 222 -69.01 68.94 -5.37
N ARG A 223 -69.73 68.08 -6.10
CA ARG A 223 -69.68 66.62 -6.11
C ARG A 223 -69.18 65.94 -4.83
N ASN A 224 -70.11 65.27 -4.13
CA ASN A 224 -69.86 64.29 -3.07
C ASN A 224 -68.60 63.45 -3.36
N GLN A 225 -67.54 63.67 -2.57
CA GLN A 225 -66.53 62.66 -2.30
C GLN A 225 -66.83 62.07 -0.93
N PRO A 226 -66.96 60.74 -0.78
CA PRO A 226 -67.03 60.14 0.54
C PRO A 226 -65.70 60.40 1.26
N ALA A 227 -65.78 60.98 2.46
CA ALA A 227 -64.64 61.18 3.33
C ALA A 227 -63.95 59.84 3.61
N GLN A 228 -62.71 59.70 3.17
CA GLN A 228 -61.84 58.57 3.50
C GLN A 228 -61.32 58.79 4.93
N THR A 229 -61.90 58.10 5.90
CA THR A 229 -61.33 57.98 7.24
C THR A 229 -60.07 57.11 7.15
N PRO A 230 -58.87 57.58 7.57
CA PRO A 230 -57.68 56.73 7.57
C PRO A 230 -57.83 55.63 8.63
N GLY A 231 -57.83 54.36 8.24
CA GLY A 231 -57.72 53.25 9.20
C GLY A 231 -56.33 53.13 9.81
N ARG A 232 -56.15 52.21 10.76
CA ARG A 232 -54.86 51.95 11.45
C ARG A 232 -53.70 51.56 10.51
N GLY A 233 -54.00 51.12 9.29
CA GLY A 233 -53.01 50.88 8.23
C GLY A 233 -51.89 49.94 8.67
N THR A 234 -50.64 50.31 8.41
CA THR A 234 -49.44 49.54 8.76
C THR A 234 -49.19 49.43 10.28
N ASN A 235 -49.98 50.09 11.12
CA ASN A 235 -49.86 50.04 12.58
C ASN A 235 -50.86 49.04 13.21
N SER A 236 -51.61 48.27 12.41
CA SER A 236 -52.55 47.29 12.94
C SER A 236 -51.82 46.03 13.45
N LEU A 237 -52.34 45.42 14.53
CA LEU A 237 -51.81 44.17 15.08
C LEU A 237 -51.83 43.04 14.04
N LYS A 238 -52.82 43.06 13.13
CA LYS A 238 -52.91 42.13 11.99
C LYS A 238 -51.76 42.33 11.01
N TYR A 239 -51.42 43.57 10.68
CA TYR A 239 -50.27 43.86 9.83
C TYR A 239 -48.95 43.41 10.49
N ALA A 240 -48.78 43.63 11.79
CA ALA A 240 -47.63 43.13 12.54
C ALA A 240 -47.53 41.60 12.54
N ASP A 241 -48.65 40.88 12.66
CA ASP A 241 -48.70 39.42 12.58
C ASP A 241 -48.39 38.90 11.16
N THR A 242 -48.85 39.59 10.11
CA THR A 242 -48.49 39.25 8.72
C THR A 242 -46.99 39.41 8.45
N LEU A 243 -46.34 40.46 8.98
CA LEU A 243 -44.89 40.63 8.87
C LEU A 243 -44.13 39.51 9.60
N ARG A 244 -44.63 39.09 10.77
CA ARG A 244 -44.07 37.96 11.52
C ARG A 244 -44.18 36.67 10.71
N ARG A 245 -45.35 36.40 10.11
CA ARG A 245 -45.59 35.22 9.27
C ARG A 245 -44.68 35.20 8.03
N ILE A 246 -44.46 36.34 7.39
CA ILE A 246 -43.51 36.47 6.27
C ILE A 246 -42.08 36.12 6.73
N ALA A 247 -41.67 36.63 7.89
CA ALA A 247 -40.35 36.33 8.45
C ALA A 247 -40.17 34.85 8.83
N GLU A 248 -41.22 34.20 9.35
CA GLU A 248 -41.24 32.76 9.63
C GLU A 248 -41.09 31.93 8.35
N ILE A 249 -41.81 32.29 7.27
CA ILE A 249 -41.69 31.64 5.96
C ILE A 249 -40.26 31.79 5.40
N GLU A 250 -39.67 32.98 5.49
CA GLU A 250 -38.28 33.21 5.06
C GLU A 250 -37.27 32.39 5.88
N ALA A 251 -37.46 32.30 7.19
CA ALA A 251 -36.61 31.50 8.07
C ALA A 251 -36.71 30.02 7.74
N LEU A 252 -37.92 29.49 7.53
CA LEU A 252 -38.15 28.10 7.13
C LEU A 252 -37.54 27.79 5.77
N LYS A 253 -37.68 28.70 4.79
CA LYS A 253 -37.05 28.56 3.47
C LYS A 253 -35.52 28.51 3.57
N LYS A 254 -34.90 29.43 4.33
CA LYS A 254 -33.45 29.43 4.55
C LYS A 254 -32.97 28.16 5.27
N ALA A 255 -33.71 27.70 6.28
CA ALA A 255 -33.41 26.46 6.99
C ALA A 255 -33.51 25.23 6.08
N ASN A 256 -34.54 25.16 5.23
CA ASN A 256 -34.70 24.09 4.24
C ASN A 256 -33.57 24.07 3.23
N ILE A 257 -33.19 25.23 2.68
CA ILE A 257 -32.06 25.36 1.75
C ILE A 257 -30.77 24.87 2.41
N ALA A 258 -30.44 25.38 3.60
CA ALA A 258 -29.24 24.98 4.34
C ALA A 258 -29.21 23.46 4.62
N ARG A 259 -30.36 22.87 4.99
CA ARG A 259 -30.48 21.42 5.21
C ARG A 259 -30.24 20.63 3.92
N THR A 260 -30.78 21.07 2.79
CA THR A 260 -30.58 20.41 1.49
C THR A 260 -29.15 20.51 0.98
N GLU A 261 -28.50 21.65 1.15
CA GLU A 261 -27.09 21.86 0.80
C GLU A 261 -26.19 20.96 1.66
N ALA A 262 -26.41 20.93 2.98
CA ALA A 262 -25.67 20.05 3.89
C ALA A 262 -25.82 18.56 3.52
N GLN A 263 -27.04 18.11 3.22
CA GLN A 263 -27.30 16.72 2.81
C GLN A 263 -26.63 16.39 1.46
N THR A 264 -26.67 17.32 0.50
CA THR A 264 -26.02 17.15 -0.80
C THR A 264 -24.50 17.08 -0.67
N LEU A 265 -23.91 17.98 0.12
CA LEU A 265 -22.46 17.99 0.41
C LEU A 265 -22.02 16.69 1.08
N ARG A 266 -22.78 16.20 2.06
CA ARG A 266 -22.50 14.92 2.74
C ARG A 266 -22.54 13.74 1.75
N THR A 267 -23.56 13.68 0.92
CA THR A 267 -23.73 12.58 -0.05
C THR A 267 -22.63 12.59 -1.10
N LYS A 268 -22.25 13.78 -1.61
CA LYS A 268 -21.09 13.96 -2.48
C LYS A 268 -19.80 13.50 -1.82
N ALA A 269 -19.55 13.92 -0.59
CA ALA A 269 -18.34 13.55 0.14
C ALA A 269 -18.23 12.03 0.33
N GLN A 270 -19.32 11.36 0.73
CA GLN A 270 -19.37 9.90 0.87
C GLN A 270 -19.07 9.18 -0.45
N TYR A 271 -19.64 9.67 -1.56
CA TYR A 271 -19.37 9.13 -2.89
C TYR A 271 -17.90 9.30 -3.29
N GLN A 272 -17.35 10.50 -3.10
CA GLN A 272 -15.95 10.82 -3.42
C GLN A 272 -14.95 9.98 -2.60
N VAL A 273 -15.27 9.63 -1.35
CA VAL A 273 -14.44 8.74 -0.53
C VAL A 273 -14.30 7.36 -1.17
N GLN A 274 -15.39 6.79 -1.70
CA GLN A 274 -15.34 5.49 -2.38
C GLN A 274 -14.50 5.55 -3.66
N MET A 275 -14.63 6.63 -4.44
CA MET A 275 -13.80 6.84 -5.64
C MET A 275 -12.31 6.84 -5.30
N VAL A 276 -11.93 7.58 -4.26
CA VAL A 276 -10.54 7.64 -3.79
C VAL A 276 -10.07 6.27 -3.30
N GLN A 277 -10.92 5.54 -2.56
CA GLN A 277 -10.59 4.21 -2.07
C GLN A 277 -10.34 3.22 -3.21
N TRP A 278 -11.20 3.20 -4.24
CA TRP A 278 -11.01 2.36 -5.42
C TRP A 278 -9.74 2.71 -6.20
N PHE A 279 -9.41 4.00 -6.30
CA PHE A 279 -8.17 4.43 -6.94
C PHE A 279 -6.93 3.88 -6.22
N VAL A 280 -6.88 4.01 -4.89
CA VAL A 280 -5.78 3.45 -4.07
C VAL A 280 -5.73 1.93 -4.14
N GLN A 281 -6.88 1.27 -4.28
CA GLN A 281 -6.99 -0.19 -4.50
C GLN A 281 -6.68 -0.62 -5.93
N ARG A 282 -6.28 0.29 -6.83
CA ARG A 282 -5.96 0.03 -8.23
C ARG A 282 -7.15 -0.53 -9.02
N ARG A 283 -8.37 -0.15 -8.62
CA ARG A 283 -9.66 -0.49 -9.25
C ARG A 283 -10.08 0.61 -10.21
N TYR A 284 -9.24 0.84 -11.22
CA TYR A 284 -9.38 2.00 -12.11
C TYR A 284 -10.69 2.01 -12.89
N GLU A 285 -11.18 0.86 -13.36
CA GLU A 285 -12.46 0.77 -14.06
C GLU A 285 -13.65 1.21 -13.18
N HIS A 286 -13.63 0.85 -11.88
CA HIS A 286 -14.63 1.34 -10.92
C HIS A 286 -14.53 2.84 -10.69
N VAL A 287 -13.31 3.41 -10.66
CA VAL A 287 -13.11 4.87 -10.60
C VAL A 287 -13.71 5.54 -11.84
N LEU A 288 -13.46 5.00 -13.04
CA LEU A 288 -14.02 5.54 -14.29
C LEU A 288 -15.55 5.49 -14.29
N MET A 289 -16.15 4.34 -13.92
CA MET A 289 -17.61 4.23 -13.81
C MET A 289 -18.13 5.27 -12.81
N ALA A 290 -17.53 5.32 -11.62
CA ALA A 290 -17.96 6.22 -10.56
C ALA A 290 -17.85 7.70 -10.95
N ALA A 291 -16.77 8.10 -11.64
CA ALA A 291 -16.60 9.46 -12.14
C ALA A 291 -17.66 9.83 -13.18
N ARG A 292 -17.97 8.92 -14.11
CA ARG A 292 -19.04 9.14 -15.09
C ARG A 292 -20.41 9.26 -14.43
N PHE A 293 -20.74 8.36 -13.50
CA PHE A 293 -21.98 8.45 -12.69
C PHE A 293 -22.05 9.76 -11.90
N TYR A 294 -20.95 10.15 -11.24
CA TYR A 294 -20.86 11.40 -10.48
C TYR A 294 -21.23 12.60 -11.35
N ASN A 295 -20.60 12.73 -12.52
CA ASN A 295 -20.83 13.85 -13.44
C ASN A 295 -22.25 13.88 -14.04
N GLN A 296 -22.93 12.72 -14.13
CA GLN A 296 -24.32 12.66 -14.56
C GLN A 296 -25.31 13.00 -13.43
N ILE A 297 -25.00 12.64 -12.19
CA ILE A 297 -25.86 12.90 -11.03
C ILE A 297 -25.77 14.37 -10.63
N TRP A 298 -24.55 14.90 -10.49
CA TRP A 298 -24.26 16.27 -10.09
C TRP A 298 -23.71 17.08 -11.26
N LYS A 299 -24.59 17.90 -11.86
CA LYS A 299 -24.28 18.77 -13.02
C LYS A 299 -23.89 20.19 -12.61
N ASP A 300 -23.47 20.38 -11.36
CA ASP A 300 -23.18 21.70 -10.78
C ASP A 300 -21.72 22.14 -10.98
N GLY A 301 -20.89 21.34 -11.64
CA GLY A 301 -19.49 21.66 -11.92
C GLY A 301 -18.57 21.53 -10.71
N ASP A 302 -19.10 21.20 -9.53
CA ASP A 302 -18.31 20.95 -8.33
C ASP A 302 -17.66 19.57 -8.39
N ALA A 303 -16.46 19.55 -8.96
CA ALA A 303 -15.62 18.36 -9.09
C ALA A 303 -14.52 18.29 -8.03
N ALA A 304 -14.42 19.26 -7.11
CA ALA A 304 -13.38 19.26 -6.08
C ALA A 304 -13.56 18.10 -5.11
N LEU A 305 -12.50 17.32 -4.88
CA LEU A 305 -12.54 16.20 -3.95
C LEU A 305 -12.39 16.72 -2.52
N ARG A 306 -13.34 16.35 -1.67
CA ARG A 306 -13.36 16.71 -0.25
C ARG A 306 -12.48 15.75 0.54
N ILE A 307 -11.18 15.89 0.37
CA ILE A 307 -10.17 15.06 1.03
C ILE A 307 -9.69 15.75 2.30
N LYS A 308 -9.41 14.97 3.35
CA LYS A 308 -8.77 15.49 4.57
C LYS A 308 -7.41 16.08 4.20
N LYS A 309 -7.17 17.33 4.62
CA LYS A 309 -5.87 18.00 4.50
C LYS A 309 -4.78 17.11 5.13
N ASP A 310 -3.64 17.01 4.46
CA ASP A 310 -2.47 16.21 4.87
C ASP A 310 -2.68 14.68 4.89
N SER A 311 -3.80 14.17 4.37
CA SER A 311 -3.93 12.73 4.10
C SER A 311 -2.98 12.28 2.99
N ASP A 312 -2.65 10.99 2.95
CA ASP A 312 -1.76 10.44 1.93
C ASP A 312 -2.28 10.76 0.53
N VAL A 313 -3.58 10.64 0.29
CA VAL A 313 -4.19 11.02 -0.99
C VAL A 313 -4.06 12.53 -1.26
N SER A 314 -4.24 13.39 -0.26
CA SER A 314 -4.00 14.83 -0.44
C SER A 314 -2.54 15.13 -0.80
N LYS A 315 -1.58 14.43 -0.19
CA LYS A 315 -0.15 14.58 -0.48
C LYS A 315 0.17 14.08 -1.88
N LEU A 316 -0.34 12.90 -2.25
CA LEU A 316 -0.17 12.34 -3.59
C LEU A 316 -0.53 13.35 -4.67
N PHE A 317 -1.68 14.02 -4.57
CA PHE A 317 -2.10 15.01 -5.57
C PHE A 317 -1.37 16.35 -5.44
N ALA A 318 -1.15 16.84 -4.22
CA ALA A 318 -0.51 18.14 -3.99
C ALA A 318 0.97 18.16 -4.40
N GLU A 319 1.69 17.08 -4.12
CA GLU A 319 3.13 16.95 -4.39
C GLU A 319 3.43 16.61 -5.85
N SER A 320 2.52 15.92 -6.54
CA SER A 320 2.77 15.45 -7.91
C SER A 320 2.18 16.30 -9.02
N VAL A 321 0.93 16.78 -8.89
CA VAL A 321 0.23 17.50 -9.97
C VAL A 321 0.15 19.00 -9.69
N GLY A 322 0.45 19.44 -8.45
CA GLY A 322 0.38 20.85 -8.07
C GLY A 322 -1.03 21.46 -8.12
N VAL A 323 -2.06 20.61 -8.24
CA VAL A 323 -3.48 21.02 -8.30
C VAL A 323 -4.28 20.30 -7.21
N SER A 324 -5.39 20.91 -6.80
CA SER A 324 -6.31 20.26 -5.86
C SER A 324 -6.92 19.01 -6.50
N PRO A 325 -7.03 17.89 -5.76
CA PRO A 325 -7.62 16.66 -6.27
C PRO A 325 -9.07 16.89 -6.72
N THR A 326 -9.42 16.45 -7.94
CA THR A 326 -10.76 16.53 -8.50
C THR A 326 -11.26 15.16 -9.02
N VAL A 327 -12.57 15.03 -9.20
CA VAL A 327 -13.17 13.85 -9.87
C VAL A 327 -12.58 13.65 -11.26
N SER A 328 -12.36 14.74 -12.00
CA SER A 328 -11.73 14.69 -13.33
C SER A 328 -10.27 14.27 -13.28
N SER A 329 -9.51 14.64 -12.24
CA SER A 329 -8.12 14.19 -12.11
C SER A 329 -8.04 12.71 -11.79
N LEU A 330 -8.97 12.17 -10.96
CA LEU A 330 -9.06 10.72 -10.73
C LEU A 330 -9.39 9.95 -12.01
N ASP A 331 -10.33 10.45 -12.81
CA ASP A 331 -10.70 9.86 -14.10
C ASP A 331 -9.52 9.84 -15.08
N SER A 332 -8.82 10.98 -15.24
CA SER A 332 -7.64 11.10 -16.11
C SER A 332 -6.50 10.17 -15.67
N LEU A 333 -6.15 10.17 -14.38
CA LEU A 333 -5.10 9.30 -13.84
C LEU A 333 -5.46 7.81 -13.96
N SER A 334 -6.74 7.46 -13.81
CA SER A 334 -7.20 6.08 -13.98
C SER A 334 -7.05 5.62 -15.43
N ASN A 335 -7.40 6.46 -16.40
CA ASN A 335 -7.18 6.16 -17.83
C ASN A 335 -5.68 6.02 -18.16
N GLU A 336 -4.83 6.92 -17.64
CA GLU A 336 -3.38 6.83 -17.87
C GLU A 336 -2.78 5.59 -17.21
N ALA A 337 -3.22 5.22 -16.00
CA ALA A 337 -2.79 3.99 -15.34
C ALA A 337 -3.18 2.73 -16.13
N ILE A 338 -4.42 2.67 -16.64
CA ILE A 338 -4.87 1.57 -17.52
C ILE A 338 -3.97 1.49 -18.76
N ARG A 339 -3.76 2.61 -19.44
CA ARG A 339 -2.92 2.68 -20.64
C ARG A 339 -1.48 2.29 -20.35
N GLU A 340 -0.92 2.67 -19.20
CA GLU A 340 0.45 2.33 -18.84
C GLU A 340 0.60 0.84 -18.53
N VAL A 341 -0.39 0.22 -17.91
CA VAL A 341 -0.44 -1.24 -17.72
C VAL A 341 -0.48 -1.97 -19.07
N ASP A 342 -1.27 -1.49 -20.04
CA ASP A 342 -1.30 -2.05 -21.39
C ASP A 342 0.10 -2.02 -22.02
N LYS A 343 0.79 -0.87 -21.96
CA LYS A 343 2.16 -0.71 -22.48
C LYS A 343 3.15 -1.63 -21.77
N TYR A 344 3.06 -1.78 -20.45
CA TYR A 344 3.94 -2.70 -19.71
C TYR A 344 3.72 -4.15 -20.13
N ILE A 345 2.48 -4.58 -20.35
CA ILE A 345 2.17 -5.93 -20.82
C ILE A 345 2.63 -6.13 -22.27
N GLU A 346 2.49 -5.13 -23.14
CA GLU A 346 3.04 -5.15 -24.49
C GLU A 346 4.57 -5.30 -24.48
N ALA A 347 5.26 -4.46 -23.70
CA ALA A 347 6.71 -4.52 -23.54
C ALA A 347 7.16 -5.86 -22.93
N PHE A 348 6.44 -6.37 -21.94
CA PHE A 348 6.67 -7.69 -21.35
C PHE A 348 6.63 -8.79 -22.41
N ASN A 349 5.58 -8.82 -23.24
CA ASN A 349 5.43 -9.84 -24.28
C ASN A 349 6.59 -9.78 -25.28
N LEU A 350 6.96 -8.58 -25.74
CA LEU A 350 8.06 -8.38 -26.67
C LEU A 350 9.41 -8.82 -26.09
N MET A 351 9.70 -8.47 -24.84
CA MET A 351 10.94 -8.86 -24.15
C MET A 351 10.99 -10.38 -23.92
N LEU A 352 9.88 -10.98 -23.54
CA LEU A 352 9.78 -12.42 -23.34
C LEU A 352 10.03 -13.18 -24.65
N GLU A 353 9.58 -12.66 -25.79
CA GLU A 353 9.83 -13.23 -27.12
C GLU A 353 11.31 -13.13 -27.55
N ARG A 354 12.01 -12.06 -27.16
CA ARG A 354 13.44 -11.86 -27.44
C ARG A 354 14.36 -12.71 -26.55
N GLY A 355 13.83 -13.18 -25.42
CA GLY A 355 14.59 -13.87 -24.38
C GLY A 355 15.21 -12.93 -23.35
N ASP A 356 14.74 -11.68 -23.29
CA ASP A 356 15.14 -10.65 -22.34
C ASP A 356 14.34 -10.84 -21.03
N LEU A 357 14.53 -12.00 -20.39
CA LEU A 357 13.68 -12.47 -19.29
C LEU A 357 13.83 -11.62 -18.03
N HIS A 358 15.00 -11.03 -17.78
CA HIS A 358 15.18 -10.12 -16.65
C HIS A 358 14.31 -8.87 -16.80
N SER A 359 14.43 -8.18 -17.93
CA SER A 359 13.65 -6.97 -18.23
C SER A 359 12.15 -7.29 -18.33
N ALA A 360 11.78 -8.42 -18.94
CA ALA A 360 10.40 -8.89 -18.98
C ALA A 360 9.83 -9.05 -17.56
N SER A 361 10.57 -9.69 -16.66
CA SER A 361 10.13 -9.88 -15.28
C SER A 361 9.89 -8.56 -14.54
N GLN A 362 10.71 -7.53 -14.79
CA GLN A 362 10.51 -6.18 -14.25
C GLN A 362 9.25 -5.53 -14.80
N ARG A 363 9.05 -5.52 -16.13
CA ARG A 363 7.86 -4.92 -16.76
C ARG A 363 6.57 -5.59 -16.27
N LEU A 364 6.59 -6.91 -16.10
CA LEU A 364 5.44 -7.64 -15.56
C LEU A 364 5.17 -7.28 -14.08
N MET A 365 6.22 -7.11 -13.27
CA MET A 365 6.07 -6.68 -11.88
C MET A 365 5.52 -5.26 -11.78
N GLU A 366 5.95 -4.34 -12.65
CA GLU A 366 5.40 -2.98 -12.75
C GLU A 366 3.94 -2.99 -13.18
N ALA A 367 3.58 -3.75 -14.22
CA ALA A 367 2.19 -3.93 -14.65
C ALA A 367 1.30 -4.44 -13.50
N TYR A 368 1.77 -5.47 -12.78
CA TYR A 368 1.06 -6.04 -11.64
C TYR A 368 0.95 -5.04 -10.47
N ALA A 369 2.04 -4.33 -10.17
CA ALA A 369 2.07 -3.32 -9.11
C ALA A 369 1.16 -2.14 -9.41
N LEU A 370 0.98 -1.79 -10.69
CA LEU A 370 0.10 -0.70 -11.09
C LEU A 370 -1.36 -1.15 -11.21
N GLY A 371 -1.65 -2.27 -11.87
CA GLY A 371 -3.02 -2.68 -12.21
C GLY A 371 -3.27 -4.17 -12.11
N GLU A 372 -2.99 -4.75 -10.94
CA GLU A 372 -3.26 -6.17 -10.60
C GLU A 372 -4.60 -6.72 -11.11
N TYR A 373 -5.66 -5.90 -11.13
CA TYR A 373 -7.03 -6.31 -11.46
C TYR A 373 -7.44 -5.99 -12.89
N LEU A 374 -6.58 -5.33 -13.66
CA LEU A 374 -6.87 -5.01 -15.05
C LEU A 374 -6.76 -6.25 -15.93
N ALA A 375 -7.61 -6.32 -16.95
CA ALA A 375 -7.69 -7.47 -17.85
C ALA A 375 -6.32 -7.94 -18.39
N PRO A 376 -5.44 -7.08 -18.94
CA PRO A 376 -4.14 -7.52 -19.49
C PRO A 376 -3.26 -8.30 -18.51
N VAL A 377 -3.36 -8.00 -17.22
CA VAL A 377 -2.64 -8.68 -16.14
C VAL A 377 -3.40 -9.93 -15.72
N ALA A 378 -4.69 -9.82 -15.44
CA ALA A 378 -5.54 -10.92 -14.98
C ALA A 378 -5.60 -12.09 -15.98
N THR A 379 -5.64 -11.79 -17.28
CA THR A 379 -5.78 -12.76 -18.38
C THR A 379 -4.46 -13.34 -18.89
N LEU A 380 -3.33 -12.94 -18.29
CA LEU A 380 -2.02 -13.33 -18.80
C LEU A 380 -1.83 -14.86 -18.76
N PRO A 381 -1.40 -15.51 -19.85
CA PRO A 381 -1.24 -16.98 -19.90
C PRO A 381 -0.34 -17.53 -18.81
N LEU A 382 -0.72 -18.69 -18.25
CA LEU A 382 0.02 -19.33 -17.15
C LEU A 382 1.44 -19.70 -17.57
N GLU A 383 1.66 -20.11 -18.82
CA GLU A 383 2.97 -20.48 -19.34
C GLU A 383 3.95 -19.29 -19.29
N LYS A 384 3.46 -18.07 -19.62
CA LYS A 384 4.26 -16.85 -19.53
C LYS A 384 4.57 -16.49 -18.08
N LYS A 385 3.58 -16.62 -17.19
CA LYS A 385 3.75 -16.41 -15.75
C LYS A 385 4.77 -17.40 -15.14
N GLN A 386 4.72 -18.67 -15.51
CA GLN A 386 5.62 -19.72 -15.02
C GLN A 386 7.07 -19.49 -15.42
N ARG A 387 7.34 -18.97 -16.62
CA ARG A 387 8.71 -18.58 -17.03
C ARG A 387 9.29 -17.51 -16.12
N VAL A 388 8.50 -16.48 -15.80
CA VAL A 388 8.88 -15.44 -14.85
C VAL A 388 9.01 -16.01 -13.43
N LEU A 389 8.13 -16.94 -13.03
CA LEU A 389 8.21 -17.59 -11.72
C LEU A 389 9.52 -18.35 -11.53
N GLN A 390 9.92 -19.14 -12.53
CA GLN A 390 11.18 -19.88 -12.44
C GLN A 390 12.38 -18.95 -12.33
N TYR A 391 12.41 -17.91 -13.16
CA TYR A 391 13.46 -16.89 -13.13
C TYR A 391 13.54 -16.17 -11.77
N THR A 392 12.39 -15.73 -11.24
CA THR A 392 12.33 -15.02 -9.96
C THR A 392 12.73 -15.92 -8.78
N ARG A 393 12.44 -17.22 -8.84
CA ARG A 393 12.92 -18.20 -7.85
C ARG A 393 14.44 -18.37 -7.89
N ASP A 394 15.01 -18.56 -9.08
CA ASP A 394 16.46 -18.71 -9.25
C ASP A 394 17.18 -17.42 -8.77
N LEU A 395 16.62 -16.25 -9.07
CA LEU A 395 17.13 -14.95 -8.62
C LEU A 395 17.03 -14.77 -7.09
N ASN A 396 15.93 -15.21 -6.47
CA ASN A 396 15.78 -15.20 -5.01
C ASN A 396 16.76 -16.17 -4.33
N GLU A 397 16.98 -17.36 -4.91
CA GLU A 397 17.95 -18.32 -4.40
C GLU A 397 19.38 -17.77 -4.48
N LEU A 398 19.73 -17.08 -5.59
CA LEU A 398 21.02 -16.41 -5.76
C LEU A 398 21.28 -15.38 -4.64
N TYR A 399 20.26 -14.63 -4.24
CA TYR A 399 20.40 -13.72 -3.09
C TYR A 399 20.64 -14.46 -1.79
N GLY A 400 19.90 -15.55 -1.57
CA GLY A 400 20.09 -16.40 -0.39
C GLY A 400 21.53 -16.92 -0.31
N THR A 401 22.13 -17.34 -1.42
CA THR A 401 23.51 -17.85 -1.44
C THR A 401 24.54 -16.73 -1.23
N LEU A 402 24.31 -15.54 -1.78
CA LEU A 402 25.16 -14.37 -1.54
C LEU A 402 25.15 -13.95 -0.06
N GLN A 403 23.97 -13.91 0.57
CA GLN A 403 23.82 -13.61 1.99
C GLN A 403 24.48 -14.67 2.87
N ALA A 404 24.36 -15.95 2.48
CA ALA A 404 25.04 -17.07 3.14
C ALA A 404 26.55 -17.15 2.86
N ARG A 405 27.10 -16.27 1.99
CA ARG A 405 28.49 -16.29 1.53
C ARG A 405 28.90 -17.62 0.88
N ASP A 406 27.94 -18.32 0.28
CA ASP A 406 28.19 -19.55 -0.48
C ASP A 406 28.47 -19.19 -1.95
N TYR A 407 29.71 -18.79 -2.22
CA TYR A 407 30.08 -18.33 -3.57
C TYR A 407 30.18 -19.45 -4.60
N THR A 408 30.33 -20.71 -4.16
CA THR A 408 30.27 -21.88 -5.06
C THR A 408 28.89 -21.98 -5.68
N LYS A 409 27.85 -22.05 -4.83
CA LYS A 409 26.47 -22.15 -5.29
C LYS A 409 25.99 -20.86 -5.97
N THR A 410 26.48 -19.70 -5.52
CA THR A 410 26.22 -18.41 -6.18
C THR A 410 26.68 -18.43 -7.64
N LYS A 411 27.87 -18.97 -7.92
CA LYS A 411 28.39 -19.07 -9.29
C LYS A 411 27.53 -20.00 -10.15
N GLU A 412 27.16 -21.16 -9.63
CA GLU A 412 26.27 -22.12 -10.33
C GLU A 412 24.91 -21.49 -10.70
N LEU A 413 24.29 -20.75 -9.76
CA LEU A 413 23.03 -20.07 -10.00
C LEU A 413 23.19 -18.89 -10.98
N ALA A 414 24.27 -18.11 -10.87
CA ALA A 414 24.55 -17.02 -11.78
C ALA A 414 24.73 -17.52 -13.22
N ASP A 415 25.43 -18.63 -13.42
CA ASP A 415 25.64 -19.22 -14.75
C ASP A 415 24.32 -19.78 -15.32
N ARG A 416 23.50 -20.44 -14.50
CA ARG A 416 22.13 -20.86 -14.89
C ARG A 416 21.25 -19.67 -15.29
N LEU A 417 21.33 -18.55 -14.56
CA LEU A 417 20.58 -17.34 -14.88
C LEU A 417 21.04 -16.69 -16.19
N LYS A 418 22.35 -16.69 -16.49
CA LYS A 418 22.89 -16.21 -17.78
C LYS A 418 22.39 -17.07 -18.96
N GLU A 419 22.30 -18.38 -18.78
CA GLU A 419 21.80 -19.30 -19.80
C GLU A 419 20.31 -19.07 -20.09
N ASN A 420 19.52 -18.82 -19.06
CA ASN A 420 18.06 -18.67 -19.16
C ASN A 420 17.59 -17.24 -19.49
N ALA A 421 18.40 -16.22 -19.19
CA ALA A 421 18.07 -14.81 -19.38
C ALA A 421 19.26 -14.06 -19.99
N LYS A 422 19.16 -13.70 -21.29
CA LYS A 422 20.25 -13.07 -22.03
C LYS A 422 20.66 -11.70 -21.48
N ASP A 423 19.72 -11.00 -20.89
CA ASP A 423 19.84 -9.65 -20.35
C ASP A 423 20.09 -9.63 -18.83
N PHE A 424 20.38 -10.79 -18.21
CA PHE A 424 20.71 -10.87 -16.80
C PHE A 424 21.96 -10.02 -16.48
N PRO A 425 21.89 -9.08 -15.52
CA PRO A 425 23.00 -8.18 -15.19
C PRO A 425 24.06 -8.89 -14.33
N SER A 426 24.75 -9.87 -14.91
CA SER A 426 25.68 -10.72 -14.18
C SER A 426 26.94 -10.01 -13.69
N SER A 427 27.34 -8.90 -14.32
CA SER A 427 28.62 -8.23 -14.05
C SER A 427 28.84 -7.87 -12.58
N LYS A 428 27.79 -7.42 -11.88
CA LYS A 428 27.83 -7.13 -10.44
C LYS A 428 28.06 -8.40 -9.62
N VAL A 429 27.35 -9.48 -9.96
CA VAL A 429 27.47 -10.78 -9.28
C VAL A 429 28.85 -11.37 -9.52
N ASP A 430 29.30 -11.37 -10.77
CA ASP A 430 30.60 -11.90 -11.19
C ASP A 430 31.74 -11.14 -10.49
N SER A 431 31.67 -9.80 -10.43
CA SER A 431 32.66 -8.98 -9.75
C SER A 431 32.71 -9.22 -8.24
N ALA A 432 31.54 -9.33 -7.61
CA ALA A 432 31.44 -9.61 -6.16
C ALA A 432 32.01 -10.99 -5.83
N VAL A 433 31.58 -12.03 -6.56
CA VAL A 433 32.08 -13.39 -6.39
C VAL A 433 33.59 -13.40 -6.57
N ALA A 434 34.12 -12.85 -7.67
CA ALA A 434 35.56 -12.81 -7.93
C ALA A 434 36.35 -12.10 -6.81
N ALA A 435 35.85 -10.96 -6.33
CA ALA A 435 36.48 -10.20 -5.25
C ALA A 435 36.53 -10.99 -3.93
N TYR A 436 35.41 -11.58 -3.50
CA TYR A 436 35.35 -12.31 -2.23
C TYR A 436 36.10 -13.63 -2.28
N THR A 437 36.00 -14.39 -3.38
CA THR A 437 36.77 -15.62 -3.53
C THR A 437 38.26 -15.33 -3.52
N LEU A 438 38.70 -14.28 -4.23
CA LEU A 438 40.11 -13.86 -4.23
C LEU A 438 40.58 -13.39 -2.86
N ALA A 439 39.78 -12.61 -2.14
CA ALA A 439 40.12 -12.11 -0.80
C ALA A 439 40.25 -13.26 0.21
N SER A 440 39.34 -14.24 0.17
CA SER A 440 39.44 -15.45 1.01
C SER A 440 40.67 -16.28 0.64
N ASP A 441 40.92 -16.48 -0.65
CA ASP A 441 42.10 -17.22 -1.14
C ASP A 441 43.41 -16.57 -0.71
N LEU A 442 43.54 -15.25 -0.83
CA LEU A 442 44.71 -14.49 -0.39
C LEU A 442 44.93 -14.65 1.11
N ALA A 443 43.87 -14.55 1.92
CA ALA A 443 43.96 -14.75 3.37
C ALA A 443 44.44 -16.17 3.74
N ILE A 444 44.04 -17.20 2.98
CA ILE A 444 44.54 -18.57 3.18
C ILE A 444 46.01 -18.69 2.79
N GLU A 445 46.44 -18.06 1.70
CA GLU A 445 47.85 -18.05 1.30
C GLU A 445 48.73 -17.30 2.31
N GLU A 446 48.26 -16.17 2.85
CA GLU A 446 48.92 -15.46 3.94
C GLU A 446 49.01 -16.34 5.20
N ALA A 447 47.95 -17.10 5.53
CA ALA A 447 47.97 -18.04 6.64
C ALA A 447 49.01 -19.14 6.45
N LYS A 448 49.16 -19.69 5.24
CA LYS A 448 50.23 -20.65 4.90
C LYS A 448 51.60 -20.02 5.09
N GLY A 449 51.79 -18.78 4.64
CA GLY A 449 53.03 -18.03 4.84
C GLY A 449 53.40 -17.85 6.31
N HIS A 450 52.43 -17.43 7.15
CA HIS A 450 52.63 -17.31 8.60
C HIS A 450 52.91 -18.66 9.26
N LEU A 451 52.26 -19.74 8.82
CA LEU A 451 52.52 -21.08 9.33
C LEU A 451 53.95 -21.55 9.04
N LEU A 452 54.45 -21.30 7.81
CA LEU A 452 55.83 -21.59 7.43
C LEU A 452 56.85 -20.74 8.23
N ALA A 453 56.49 -19.50 8.56
CA ALA A 453 57.27 -18.62 9.43
C ALA A 453 57.16 -18.96 10.93
N LYS A 454 56.40 -20.00 11.30
CA LYS A 454 56.09 -20.41 12.69
C LYS A 454 55.30 -19.35 13.50
N GLU A 455 54.60 -18.46 12.82
CA GLU A 455 53.74 -17.43 13.40
C GLU A 455 52.29 -17.93 13.51
N ASN A 456 52.06 -18.92 14.38
CA ASN A 456 50.78 -19.65 14.45
C ASN A 456 49.57 -18.75 14.79
N ASP A 457 49.75 -17.73 15.63
CA ASP A 457 48.68 -16.81 16.01
C ASP A 457 48.20 -15.99 14.81
N LYS A 458 49.14 -15.46 14.01
CA LYS A 458 48.83 -14.72 12.78
C LYS A 458 48.21 -15.62 11.72
N ALA A 459 48.66 -16.88 11.61
CA ALA A 459 48.04 -17.86 10.71
C ALA A 459 46.57 -18.12 11.09
N ALA A 460 46.27 -18.26 12.39
CA ALA A 460 44.91 -18.46 12.87
C ALA A 460 44.00 -17.24 12.60
N GLU A 461 44.50 -16.02 12.80
CA GLU A 461 43.78 -14.79 12.47
C GLU A 461 43.40 -14.72 10.98
N LYS A 462 44.34 -15.05 10.09
CA LYS A 462 44.10 -15.04 8.65
C LYS A 462 43.10 -16.10 8.20
N ILE A 463 43.12 -17.29 8.79
CA ILE A 463 42.10 -18.32 8.53
C ILE A 463 40.72 -17.90 9.03
N LYS A 464 40.64 -17.26 10.20
CA LYS A 464 39.37 -16.70 10.68
C LYS A 464 38.81 -15.70 9.67
N ALA A 465 39.64 -14.77 9.19
CA ALA A 465 39.24 -13.81 8.17
C ALA A 465 38.79 -14.51 6.86
N ALA A 466 39.54 -15.51 6.39
CA ALA A 466 39.17 -16.28 5.19
C ALA A 466 37.82 -17.00 5.34
N THR A 467 37.58 -17.59 6.52
CA THR A 467 36.33 -18.30 6.87
C THR A 467 35.16 -17.34 6.98
N GLU A 468 35.37 -16.16 7.55
CA GLU A 468 34.34 -15.13 7.57
C GLU A 468 33.99 -14.70 6.14
N ILE A 469 34.97 -14.44 5.27
CA ILE A 469 34.72 -14.00 3.89
C ILE A 469 33.99 -15.07 3.07
N TRP A 470 34.49 -16.31 3.07
CA TRP A 470 33.94 -17.44 2.32
C TRP A 470 34.03 -18.72 3.14
N PRO A 471 32.98 -19.04 3.94
CA PRO A 471 33.00 -20.19 4.85
C PRO A 471 33.14 -21.53 4.13
N THR A 472 32.64 -21.62 2.89
CA THR A 472 32.66 -22.83 2.06
C THR A 472 33.88 -22.90 1.12
N ASN A 473 34.92 -22.09 1.34
CA ASN A 473 36.12 -22.10 0.50
C ASN A 473 36.79 -23.50 0.55
N PRO A 474 36.94 -24.21 -0.59
CA PRO A 474 37.56 -25.54 -0.63
C PRO A 474 39.00 -25.53 -0.10
N LYS A 475 39.74 -24.43 -0.25
CA LYS A 475 41.13 -24.29 0.23
C LYS A 475 41.25 -24.29 1.75
N LEU A 476 40.18 -24.03 2.51
CA LEU A 476 40.18 -24.20 3.97
C LEU A 476 40.37 -25.66 4.35
N THR A 477 39.80 -26.59 3.56
CA THR A 477 39.97 -28.03 3.76
C THR A 477 41.41 -28.45 3.48
N GLU A 478 42.02 -27.90 2.41
CA GLU A 478 43.44 -28.11 2.10
C GLU A 478 44.36 -27.56 3.19
N PHE A 479 44.05 -26.38 3.73
CA PHE A 479 44.82 -25.81 4.83
C PHE A 479 44.74 -26.68 6.10
N ARG A 480 43.55 -27.20 6.43
CA ARG A 480 43.35 -28.12 7.55
C ARG A 480 44.12 -29.44 7.38
N SER A 481 44.14 -30.00 6.17
CA SER A 481 44.91 -31.22 5.90
C SER A 481 46.42 -30.98 6.02
N LEU A 482 46.90 -29.79 5.60
CA LEU A 482 48.29 -29.38 5.77
C LEU A 482 48.68 -29.27 7.25
N ILE A 483 47.85 -28.65 8.10
CA ILE A 483 48.08 -28.60 9.55
C ILE A 483 48.11 -30.00 10.15
N THR A 484 47.13 -30.84 9.81
CA THR A 484 47.02 -32.20 10.35
C THR A 484 48.25 -33.02 9.99
N SER A 485 48.69 -32.96 8.72
CA SER A 485 49.90 -33.63 8.24
C SER A 485 51.15 -33.11 8.95
N SER A 486 51.25 -31.79 9.14
CA SER A 486 52.38 -31.17 9.85
C SER A 486 52.40 -31.55 11.33
N SER A 487 51.24 -31.66 11.98
CA SER A 487 51.14 -32.10 13.38
C SER A 487 51.55 -33.56 13.56
N GLY A 488 51.18 -34.45 12.63
CA GLY A 488 51.62 -35.84 12.63
C GLY A 488 53.13 -35.97 12.48
N ILE A 489 53.74 -35.16 11.61
CA ILE A 489 55.19 -35.06 11.45
C ILE A 489 55.86 -34.59 12.75
N VAL A 490 55.32 -33.58 13.43
CA VAL A 490 55.88 -33.09 14.70
C VAL A 490 55.77 -34.14 15.81
N THR A 491 54.64 -34.83 15.92
CA THR A 491 54.47 -35.93 16.89
C THR A 491 55.43 -37.07 16.61
N ALA A 492 55.56 -37.51 15.35
CA ALA A 492 56.50 -38.57 14.96
C ALA A 492 57.96 -38.20 15.27
N ARG A 493 58.34 -36.92 15.08
CA ARG A 493 59.67 -36.42 15.45
C ARG A 493 59.89 -36.44 16.97
N ASN A 494 58.93 -35.96 17.76
CA ASN A 494 59.02 -35.97 19.22
C ASN A 494 59.03 -37.39 19.79
N ASP A 495 58.22 -38.29 19.22
CA ASP A 495 58.23 -39.71 19.56
C ASP A 495 59.56 -40.36 19.22
N PHE A 496 60.19 -40.03 18.09
CA PHE A 496 61.52 -40.52 17.77
C PHE A 496 62.54 -40.10 18.83
N ASP A 497 62.57 -38.82 19.21
CA ASP A 497 63.47 -38.32 20.25
C ASP A 497 63.26 -39.04 21.59
N ARG A 498 61.98 -39.22 21.98
CA ARG A 498 61.60 -39.97 23.18
C ARG A 498 62.05 -41.43 23.11
N LEU A 499 61.67 -42.16 22.07
CA LEU A 499 62.03 -43.57 21.88
C LEU A 499 63.54 -43.78 21.82
N LEU A 500 64.28 -42.82 21.24
CA LEU A 500 65.74 -42.86 21.16
C LEU A 500 66.35 -42.73 22.56
N SER A 501 65.85 -41.80 23.38
CA SER A 501 66.28 -41.62 24.78
C SER A 501 65.88 -42.78 25.71
N GLU A 502 64.70 -43.36 25.50
CA GLU A 502 64.22 -44.55 26.23
C GLU A 502 64.96 -45.83 25.80
N GLY A 503 65.77 -45.79 24.74
CA GLY A 503 66.46 -46.95 24.18
C GLY A 503 65.54 -47.95 23.47
N ASN A 504 64.31 -47.55 23.13
CA ASN A 504 63.30 -48.40 22.52
C ASN A 504 63.48 -48.50 20.99
N TYR A 505 64.64 -49.02 20.59
CA TYR A 505 65.07 -49.08 19.19
C TYR A 505 64.21 -50.00 18.31
N ARG A 506 63.60 -51.05 18.89
CA ARG A 506 62.68 -51.94 18.18
C ARG A 506 61.42 -51.22 17.70
N GLU A 507 60.88 -50.32 18.53
CA GLU A 507 59.70 -49.57 18.15
C GLU A 507 60.01 -48.50 17.10
N ILE A 508 61.20 -47.89 17.16
CA ILE A 508 61.72 -47.02 16.08
C ILE A 508 61.80 -47.78 14.75
N PHE A 509 62.32 -49.02 14.78
CA PHE A 509 62.41 -49.87 13.59
C PHE A 509 61.05 -50.25 13.01
N ARG A 510 60.06 -50.56 13.86
CA ARG A 510 58.68 -50.83 13.41
C ARG A 510 58.03 -49.60 12.76
N ARG A 511 58.20 -48.43 13.37
CA ARG A 511 57.63 -47.15 12.89
C ARG A 511 58.55 -46.43 11.89
N GLN A 512 59.52 -47.11 11.29
CA GLN A 512 60.55 -46.49 10.46
C GLN A 512 60.01 -45.65 9.30
N TYR A 513 58.91 -46.08 8.66
CA TYR A 513 58.31 -45.35 7.54
C TYR A 513 57.50 -44.11 7.98
N GLU A 514 57.05 -44.09 9.23
CA GLU A 514 56.39 -42.94 9.85
C GLU A 514 57.42 -41.92 10.34
N ILE A 515 58.53 -42.40 10.92
CA ILE A 515 59.57 -41.57 11.52
C ILE A 515 60.50 -40.96 10.46
N ALA A 516 60.88 -41.70 9.42
CA ALA A 516 61.90 -41.25 8.46
C ALA A 516 61.58 -39.89 7.78
N PRO A 517 60.35 -39.61 7.32
CA PRO A 517 60.00 -38.30 6.78
C PRO A 517 60.03 -37.18 7.84
N SER A 518 59.73 -37.52 9.11
CA SER A 518 59.61 -36.54 10.18
C SER A 518 60.93 -35.92 10.64
N ILE A 519 62.03 -36.64 10.46
CA ILE A 519 63.38 -36.22 10.85
C ILE A 519 64.20 -35.66 9.68
N GLN A 520 63.61 -35.65 8.47
CA GLN A 520 64.28 -35.17 7.26
C GLN A 520 64.69 -33.70 7.41
N GLY A 521 65.95 -33.40 7.07
CA GLY A 521 66.55 -32.07 7.24
C GLY A 521 67.31 -31.85 8.56
N ASP A 522 67.26 -32.79 9.50
CA ASP A 522 68.09 -32.79 10.71
C ASP A 522 69.16 -33.88 10.63
N ALA A 523 70.40 -33.48 10.33
CA ALA A 523 71.51 -34.41 10.13
C ALA A 523 71.74 -35.33 11.34
N THR A 524 71.59 -34.80 12.56
CA THR A 524 71.86 -35.56 13.79
C THR A 524 70.83 -36.66 14.01
N ARG A 525 69.54 -36.35 13.83
CA ARG A 525 68.45 -37.31 13.97
C ARG A 525 68.47 -38.34 12.84
N VAL A 526 68.78 -37.92 11.60
CA VAL A 526 68.89 -38.81 10.44
C VAL A 526 70.00 -39.84 10.64
N ASP A 527 71.15 -39.43 11.16
CA ASP A 527 72.27 -40.35 11.38
C ASP A 527 71.96 -41.33 12.52
N ALA A 528 71.39 -40.85 13.63
CA ALA A 528 70.95 -41.72 14.74
C ALA A 528 69.90 -42.74 14.27
N PHE A 529 68.93 -42.31 13.46
CA PHE A 529 67.91 -43.18 12.88
C PHE A 529 68.53 -44.24 11.97
N LYS A 530 69.42 -43.86 11.03
CA LYS A 530 70.12 -44.81 10.15
C LYS A 530 70.90 -45.86 10.93
N GLN A 531 71.57 -45.45 12.00
CA GLN A 531 72.31 -46.37 12.86
C GLN A 531 71.38 -47.39 13.53
N VAL A 532 70.25 -46.94 14.07
CA VAL A 532 69.22 -47.81 14.66
C VAL A 532 68.70 -48.81 13.63
N ILE A 533 68.27 -48.34 12.44
CA ILE A 533 67.74 -49.21 11.38
C ILE A 533 68.78 -50.24 10.91
N THR A 534 70.03 -49.81 10.71
CA THR A 534 71.11 -50.70 10.26
C THR A 534 71.42 -51.78 11.28
N ASN A 535 71.51 -51.41 12.56
CA ASN A 535 71.82 -52.35 13.63
C ASN A 535 70.69 -53.37 13.82
N LEU A 536 69.44 -52.93 13.84
CA LEU A 536 68.29 -53.85 13.97
C LEU A 536 68.12 -54.75 12.76
N THR A 537 68.34 -54.26 11.55
CA THR A 537 68.29 -55.10 10.34
C THR A 537 69.32 -56.24 10.42
N LYS A 538 70.54 -55.94 10.88
CA LYS A 538 71.58 -56.97 11.10
C LYS A 538 71.18 -57.98 12.17
N ILE A 539 70.61 -57.51 13.28
CA ILE A 539 70.16 -58.37 14.39
C ILE A 539 69.01 -59.28 13.94
N GLU A 540 67.97 -58.74 13.29
CA GLU A 540 66.84 -59.51 12.76
C GLU A 540 67.28 -60.54 11.71
N ALA A 541 68.21 -60.17 10.82
CA ALA A 541 68.77 -61.11 9.86
C ALA A 541 69.58 -62.23 10.54
N ALA A 542 70.33 -61.94 11.60
CA ALA A 542 71.06 -62.93 12.37
C ALA A 542 70.10 -63.85 13.16
N ILE A 543 69.04 -63.31 13.77
CA ILE A 543 68.00 -64.08 14.46
C ILE A 543 67.25 -64.98 13.47
N GLY A 544 66.92 -64.47 12.28
CA GLY A 544 66.30 -65.25 11.20
C GLY A 544 67.17 -66.44 10.80
N LYS A 545 68.46 -66.21 10.55
CA LYS A 545 69.42 -67.29 10.26
C LYS A 545 69.55 -68.28 11.41
N ALA A 546 69.65 -67.82 12.65
CA ALA A 546 69.73 -68.67 13.83
C ALA A 546 68.44 -69.52 14.03
N SER A 547 67.28 -68.95 13.72
CA SER A 547 65.99 -69.67 13.74
C SER A 547 65.93 -70.76 12.67
N GLU A 548 66.44 -70.48 11.47
CA GLU A 548 66.55 -71.48 10.40
C GLU A 548 67.55 -72.59 10.75
N PHE A 549 68.72 -72.26 11.31
CA PHE A 549 69.69 -73.25 11.78
C PHE A 549 69.14 -74.09 12.94
N SER A 550 68.38 -73.49 13.85
CA SER A 550 67.70 -74.20 14.93
C SER A 550 66.62 -75.17 14.40
N LYS A 551 65.80 -74.75 13.42
CA LYS A 551 64.83 -75.64 12.75
C LYS A 551 65.49 -76.77 11.98
N ALA A 552 66.71 -76.55 11.47
CA ALA A 552 67.54 -77.57 10.82
C ALA A 552 68.29 -78.48 11.81
N GLY A 553 68.05 -78.36 13.13
CA GLY A 553 68.68 -79.17 14.17
C GLY A 553 70.11 -78.77 14.53
N GLN A 554 70.62 -77.67 13.97
CA GLN A 554 71.97 -77.14 14.20
C GLN A 554 71.92 -75.92 15.11
N SER A 555 71.49 -76.10 16.35
CA SER A 555 71.20 -74.98 17.28
C SER A 555 72.44 -74.19 17.75
N TYR A 556 73.65 -74.57 17.31
CA TYR A 556 74.93 -73.95 17.71
C TYR A 556 75.81 -73.51 16.52
N ALA A 557 75.30 -73.57 15.28
CA ALA A 557 75.95 -73.08 14.07
C ALA A 557 75.37 -71.72 13.67
#